data_AF-A0A1G6RV41-F1
#
_entry.id   AF-A0A1G6RV41-F1
#
_cell.length_a   1.000
_cell.length_b   1.000
_cell.length_c   1.000
_cell.angle_alpha   90.00
_cell.angle_beta   90.00
_cell.angle_gamma   90.00
#
_symmetry.space_group_name_H-M   'P 1'
#
loop_
_entity.id
_entity.type
_entity.pdbx_description
1 polymer ?
#
loop_
_entity_poly.entity_id
_entity_poly.type
_entity_poly.pdbx_seq_one_letter_code
_entity_poly.pdbx_strand_id
1 'polypeptide(L)'
;MRDAGREPGARRTAPCPREDRRTTDSPLRVDALAVDAAGPERLAAFRSEPLGRPLAGRTGPSAGMRRENGSGPGSQRTGGPEPGENRMHVGITPPGPAAGRQRVGALGGRRPERDADGGFPVTAEPEGKEFRIVPEDPLELDDAGRANHLAPVDATTPGDRGRPGPLTAGHRAGAGHPVRWPPRGLGPPVPSTSYRRGMRIRIVDAFTDRPFAGNPAGVLLLDTDAFPDDDWLQNVALEVNHAETAFAHPLPGSGDADWALRWFTPVAEVDLCGHATLATAHVLHTTGSHEGPVRFATRSGVLVAAPAEDGSVTLDFPTAPLTPLTLPEGFAETLGTEPLTAFDTGPHVGDLLVEVADERTVRALRPDLRTLGAHSTRGVIATARAEDPSLGYDFVSRCFFPNVGIDEDPVTGSAHTALAPYWSERLGRTALTGLQASPRSGRVRTELCGERTLLGGRAVTVIEGELLGAALPDAGPPSRGRPAE
;
A
#
# COMPACT_ATOMS: atom_id res chain seq x y z
N MET A 1 11.85 38.00 -61.00
CA MET A 1 10.78 38.10 -62.03
C MET A 1 10.17 36.71 -62.13
N ARG A 2 8.99 36.48 -61.51
CA ARG A 2 7.67 36.39 -62.18
C ARG A 2 7.63 35.23 -63.20
N ASP A 3 6.64 34.35 -63.27
CA ASP A 3 5.44 34.08 -62.49
C ASP A 3 4.85 32.74 -63.01
N ALA A 4 3.91 32.20 -62.24
CA ALA A 4 2.98 31.09 -62.41
C ALA A 4 2.65 30.48 -63.79
N GLY A 5 2.25 29.19 -63.77
CA GLY A 5 1.17 28.72 -64.66
C GLY A 5 0.96 27.21 -64.83
N ARG A 6 -0.08 26.69 -64.16
CA ARG A 6 -0.98 25.57 -64.54
C ARG A 6 -0.56 24.10 -64.35
N GLU A 7 -1.19 23.49 -63.34
CA GLU A 7 -1.55 22.06 -63.32
C GLU A 7 -2.73 21.74 -64.25
N PRO A 8 -2.80 20.49 -64.77
CA PRO A 8 -4.06 19.88 -65.18
C PRO A 8 -4.31 18.50 -64.56
N GLY A 9 -5.57 18.25 -64.16
CA GLY A 9 -6.21 16.94 -64.34
C GLY A 9 -6.40 16.06 -63.11
N ALA A 10 -7.38 16.39 -62.27
CA ALA A 10 -7.91 15.51 -61.23
C ALA A 10 -8.54 14.24 -61.84
N ARG A 11 -7.94 13.07 -61.58
CA ARG A 11 -8.60 11.76 -61.74
C ARG A 11 -9.45 11.49 -60.50
N ARG A 12 -10.75 11.29 -60.72
CA ARG A 12 -11.72 10.83 -59.71
C ARG A 12 -11.36 9.42 -59.24
N THR A 13 -10.95 9.28 -57.98
CA THR A 13 -10.97 8.02 -57.24
C THR A 13 -12.19 8.00 -56.32
N ALA A 14 -12.94 6.91 -56.36
CA ALA A 14 -14.16 6.70 -55.59
C ALA A 14 -13.90 6.78 -54.07
N PRO A 15 -14.84 7.29 -53.26
CA PRO A 15 -14.68 7.34 -51.82
C PRO A 15 -14.67 5.92 -51.23
N CYS A 16 -13.57 5.60 -50.56
CA CYS A 16 -13.44 4.45 -49.68
C CYS A 16 -14.58 4.49 -48.63
N PRO A 17 -15.22 3.37 -48.28
CA PRO A 17 -16.25 3.36 -47.26
C PRO A 17 -15.61 3.84 -45.95
N ARG A 18 -16.22 4.85 -45.32
CA ARG A 18 -15.89 5.23 -43.94
C ARG A 18 -16.26 4.04 -43.05
N GLU A 19 -15.29 3.22 -42.70
CA GLU A 19 -15.40 2.37 -41.52
C GLU A 19 -15.56 3.30 -40.32
N ASP A 20 -16.74 3.21 -39.73
CA ASP A 20 -17.14 3.87 -38.49
C ASP A 20 -16.19 3.39 -37.39
N ARG A 21 -15.05 4.07 -37.20
CA ARG A 21 -14.21 3.93 -36.00
C ARG A 21 -14.96 4.54 -34.83
N ARG A 22 -16.03 3.87 -34.40
CA ARG A 22 -16.45 3.91 -33.00
C ARG A 22 -15.41 3.10 -32.25
N THR A 23 -14.38 3.80 -31.79
CA THR A 23 -13.63 3.37 -30.62
C THR A 23 -14.64 3.11 -29.51
N THR A 24 -14.88 1.84 -29.20
CA THR A 24 -15.58 1.42 -27.98
C THR A 24 -14.68 1.75 -26.80
N ASP A 25 -14.71 3.01 -26.40
CA ASP A 25 -14.09 3.53 -25.18
C ASP A 25 -15.07 3.24 -24.03
N SER A 26 -15.20 1.96 -23.69
CA SER A 26 -15.88 1.55 -22.47
C SER A 26 -14.81 1.42 -21.37
N PRO A 27 -14.90 2.20 -20.28
CA PRO A 27 -13.91 2.14 -19.21
C PRO A 27 -13.92 0.77 -18.53
N LEU A 28 -12.72 0.25 -18.21
CA LEU A 28 -12.55 -0.92 -17.34
C LEU A 28 -13.24 -0.66 -16.00
N ARG A 29 -14.06 -1.60 -15.55
CA ARG A 29 -14.72 -1.55 -14.24
C ARG A 29 -14.16 -2.63 -13.32
N VAL A 30 -13.86 -2.22 -12.08
CA VAL A 30 -13.54 -3.14 -10.98
C VAL A 30 -14.86 -3.55 -10.36
N ASP A 31 -15.31 -4.76 -10.65
CA ASP A 31 -16.67 -5.20 -10.31
C ASP A 31 -16.72 -6.17 -9.14
N ALA A 32 -15.60 -6.80 -8.76
CA ALA A 32 -15.58 -7.75 -7.63
C ALA A 32 -14.23 -7.82 -6.92
N LEU A 33 -14.30 -8.10 -5.62
CA LEU A 33 -13.15 -8.41 -4.76
C LEU A 33 -13.34 -9.82 -4.20
N ALA A 34 -12.43 -10.73 -4.48
CA ALA A 34 -12.52 -12.11 -4.00
C ALA A 34 -11.37 -12.44 -3.06
N VAL A 35 -11.68 -13.08 -1.93
CA VAL A 35 -10.69 -13.52 -0.93
C VAL A 35 -10.63 -15.05 -0.92
N ASP A 36 -9.44 -15.60 -1.01
CA ASP A 36 -9.25 -17.04 -0.94
C ASP A 36 -9.56 -17.56 0.47
N ALA A 37 -10.27 -18.69 0.55
CA ALA A 37 -10.73 -19.25 1.82
C ALA A 37 -10.87 -20.77 1.73
N ALA A 38 -10.38 -21.50 2.73
CA ALA A 38 -10.58 -22.96 2.81
C ALA A 38 -12.06 -23.35 2.97
N GLY A 39 -12.87 -22.45 3.55
CA GLY A 39 -14.31 -22.61 3.75
C GLY A 39 -15.04 -21.31 3.40
N PRO A 40 -15.27 -21.01 2.12
CA PRO A 40 -15.81 -19.71 1.68
C PRO A 40 -17.18 -19.39 2.27
N GLU A 41 -17.99 -20.42 2.55
CA GLU A 41 -19.30 -20.27 3.21
C GLU A 41 -19.18 -19.87 4.69
N ARG A 42 -18.23 -20.48 5.43
CA ARG A 42 -18.00 -20.11 6.83
C ARG A 42 -17.47 -18.68 6.92
N LEU A 43 -16.57 -18.31 6.02
CA LEU A 43 -16.01 -16.95 5.98
C LEU A 43 -17.06 -15.92 5.57
N ALA A 44 -17.88 -16.21 4.55
CA ALA A 44 -18.95 -15.33 4.12
C ALA A 44 -20.05 -15.21 5.19
N ALA A 45 -20.42 -16.29 5.88
CA ALA A 45 -21.38 -16.27 6.98
C ALA A 45 -20.85 -15.46 8.18
N PHE A 46 -19.60 -15.70 8.59
CA PHE A 46 -18.95 -14.93 9.66
C PHE A 46 -18.88 -13.44 9.33
N ARG A 47 -18.63 -13.07 8.06
CA ARG A 47 -18.59 -11.67 7.63
C ARG A 47 -19.98 -11.06 7.43
N SER A 48 -21.00 -11.87 7.13
CA SER A 48 -22.37 -11.41 6.86
C SER A 48 -23.02 -10.73 8.07
N GLU A 49 -22.71 -11.22 9.28
CA GLU A 49 -23.28 -10.74 10.53
C GLU A 49 -22.74 -9.36 10.95
N PRO A 50 -21.42 -9.13 11.11
CA PRO A 50 -20.88 -7.82 11.45
C PRO A 50 -21.06 -6.78 10.34
N LEU A 51 -21.18 -7.20 9.08
CA LEU A 51 -21.42 -6.29 7.95
C LEU A 51 -22.91 -6.01 7.70
N GLY A 52 -23.82 -6.63 8.45
CA GLY A 52 -25.27 -6.43 8.34
C GLY A 52 -25.84 -6.80 6.96
N ARG A 53 -25.26 -7.82 6.30
CA ARG A 53 -25.59 -8.15 4.90
C ARG A 53 -25.91 -9.62 4.71
N PRO A 54 -27.14 -9.98 4.31
CA PRO A 54 -27.50 -11.38 4.12
C PRO A 54 -26.71 -12.00 2.97
N LEU A 55 -26.47 -13.32 3.04
CA LEU A 55 -25.83 -14.08 1.98
C LEU A 55 -26.66 -13.97 0.68
N ALA A 56 -25.99 -13.67 -0.44
CA ALA A 56 -26.65 -13.52 -1.75
C ALA A 56 -27.05 -14.85 -2.39
N GLY A 57 -26.44 -15.95 -1.93
CA GLY A 57 -26.55 -17.28 -2.54
C GLY A 57 -25.18 -17.80 -2.97
N ARG A 58 -25.18 -19.05 -3.44
CA ARG A 58 -24.00 -19.80 -3.86
C ARG A 58 -23.84 -19.70 -5.38
N THR A 59 -22.61 -19.49 -5.85
CA THR A 59 -22.26 -19.63 -7.27
C THR A 59 -20.98 -20.48 -7.34
N GLY A 60 -21.13 -21.78 -7.59
CA GLY A 60 -20.01 -22.74 -7.59
C GLY A 60 -19.21 -22.73 -6.26
N PRO A 61 -17.87 -22.69 -6.29
CA PRO A 61 -17.01 -22.71 -5.09
C PRO A 61 -16.97 -21.37 -4.33
N SER A 62 -17.86 -20.43 -4.68
CA SER A 62 -17.88 -19.09 -4.11
C SER A 62 -19.17 -18.75 -3.39
N ALA A 63 -19.00 -18.07 -2.25
CA ALA A 63 -20.08 -17.49 -1.47
C ALA A 63 -19.96 -15.97 -1.51
N GLY A 64 -21.06 -15.29 -1.84
CA GLY A 64 -21.14 -13.84 -1.91
C GLY A 64 -22.21 -13.28 -0.97
N MET A 65 -22.05 -12.03 -0.55
CA MET A 65 -23.05 -11.29 0.23
C MET A 65 -23.88 -10.36 -0.67
N ARG A 66 -25.16 -10.16 -0.34
CA ARG A 66 -26.10 -9.35 -1.15
C ARG A 66 -25.78 -7.85 -1.05
N ARG A 67 -26.04 -7.10 -2.14
CA ARG A 67 -26.05 -5.62 -2.18
C ARG A 67 -27.27 -5.12 -2.97
N GLU A 68 -27.62 -3.86 -2.74
CA GLU A 68 -28.74 -3.17 -3.42
C GLU A 68 -28.44 -2.75 -4.87
N ASN A 69 -27.16 -2.58 -5.28
CA ASN A 69 -26.79 -2.07 -6.61
C ASN A 69 -25.49 -2.69 -7.21
N GLY A 70 -25.30 -4.02 -7.15
CA GLY A 70 -24.18 -4.70 -7.84
C GLY A 70 -23.47 -5.77 -7.01
N SER A 71 -22.31 -6.23 -7.48
CA SER A 71 -21.54 -7.34 -6.88
C SER A 71 -20.80 -6.91 -5.59
N GLY A 72 -20.95 -7.71 -4.53
CA GLY A 72 -20.23 -7.53 -3.25
C GLY A 72 -18.97 -8.41 -3.16
N PRO A 73 -18.17 -8.26 -2.09
CA PRO A 73 -16.99 -9.10 -1.89
C PRO A 73 -17.40 -10.58 -1.78
N GLY A 74 -16.66 -11.44 -2.47
CA GLY A 74 -16.87 -12.89 -2.51
C GLY A 74 -15.72 -13.64 -1.85
N SER A 75 -15.95 -14.90 -1.49
CA SER A 75 -14.89 -15.81 -1.07
C SER A 75 -14.78 -16.97 -2.05
N GLN A 76 -13.58 -17.46 -2.35
CA GLN A 76 -13.37 -18.62 -3.24
C GLN A 76 -12.62 -19.73 -2.51
N ARG A 77 -13.02 -20.98 -2.74
CA ARG A 77 -12.32 -22.17 -2.25
C ARG A 77 -10.97 -22.39 -2.94
N THR A 78 -9.90 -22.54 -2.16
CA THR A 78 -8.56 -22.97 -2.62
C THR A 78 -8.12 -24.25 -1.89
N GLY A 79 -7.09 -24.94 -2.43
CA GLY A 79 -6.71 -26.32 -2.07
C GLY A 79 -6.08 -26.55 -0.70
N GLY A 80 -5.85 -25.51 0.09
CA GLY A 80 -5.31 -25.63 1.46
C GLY A 80 -4.94 -24.28 2.07
N PRO A 81 -4.77 -24.19 3.40
CA PRO A 81 -4.32 -22.96 4.07
C PRO A 81 -2.85 -22.70 3.79
N GLU A 82 -2.50 -21.46 3.41
CA GLU A 82 -1.13 -20.95 3.46
C GLU A 82 -0.98 -19.98 4.65
N PRO A 83 0.16 -19.96 5.37
CA PRO A 83 0.38 -19.02 6.46
C PRO A 83 0.67 -17.61 5.91
N GLY A 84 -0.15 -16.62 6.27
CA GLY A 84 -0.04 -15.23 5.79
C GLY A 84 -1.41 -14.65 5.40
N GLU A 85 -1.47 -13.33 5.16
CA GLU A 85 -2.70 -12.62 4.76
C GLU A 85 -3.45 -13.34 3.62
N ASN A 86 -4.78 -13.40 3.69
CA ASN A 86 -5.58 -14.07 2.68
C ASN A 86 -5.36 -13.42 1.30
N ARG A 87 -4.99 -14.22 0.30
CA ARG A 87 -4.78 -13.74 -1.07
C ARG A 87 -6.06 -13.12 -1.64
N MET A 88 -5.93 -11.88 -2.12
CA MET A 88 -7.03 -11.10 -2.70
C MET A 88 -6.89 -11.01 -4.21
N HIS A 89 -8.00 -11.24 -4.92
CA HIS A 89 -8.08 -11.15 -6.38
C HIS A 89 -8.99 -10.00 -6.77
N VAL A 90 -8.49 -9.12 -7.64
CA VAL A 90 -9.30 -8.07 -8.28
C VAL A 90 -10.01 -8.67 -9.49
N GLY A 91 -11.33 -8.58 -9.54
CA GLY A 91 -12.14 -8.95 -10.69
C GLY A 91 -12.31 -7.77 -11.65
N ILE A 92 -11.82 -7.91 -12.87
CA ILE A 92 -11.96 -6.92 -13.94
C ILE A 92 -12.89 -7.44 -15.05
N THR A 93 -13.76 -6.57 -15.54
CA THR A 93 -14.71 -6.91 -16.61
C THR A 93 -14.34 -6.15 -17.89
N PRO A 94 -13.72 -6.81 -18.89
CA PRO A 94 -13.51 -6.22 -20.20
C PRO A 94 -14.75 -6.36 -21.08
N PRO A 95 -14.93 -5.53 -22.13
CA PRO A 95 -16.04 -5.59 -23.09
C PRO A 95 -16.09 -6.88 -23.95
N GLY A 96 -15.29 -7.89 -23.60
CA GLY A 96 -15.24 -9.22 -24.19
C GLY A 96 -14.13 -10.06 -23.55
N PRO A 97 -14.42 -11.18 -22.88
CA PRO A 97 -13.42 -11.94 -22.11
C PRO A 97 -12.29 -12.53 -22.98
N ALA A 98 -12.57 -12.91 -24.23
CA ALA A 98 -11.55 -13.38 -25.17
C ALA A 98 -10.61 -12.26 -25.64
N ALA A 99 -11.15 -11.08 -25.96
CA ALA A 99 -10.37 -9.91 -26.33
C ALA A 99 -9.53 -9.38 -25.15
N GLY A 100 -10.08 -9.46 -23.93
CA GLY A 100 -9.36 -9.15 -22.68
C GLY A 100 -8.14 -10.05 -22.47
N ARG A 101 -8.31 -11.38 -22.60
CA ARG A 101 -7.20 -12.35 -22.49
C ARG A 101 -6.10 -12.08 -23.52
N GLN A 102 -6.46 -11.85 -24.78
CA GLN A 102 -5.49 -11.58 -25.83
C GLN A 102 -4.69 -10.30 -25.56
N ARG A 103 -5.37 -9.27 -25.05
CA ARG A 103 -4.73 -7.99 -24.70
C ARG A 103 -3.79 -8.13 -23.50
N VAL A 104 -4.16 -8.90 -22.47
CA VAL A 104 -3.28 -9.17 -21.32
C VAL A 104 -2.07 -10.03 -21.73
N GLY A 105 -2.27 -11.04 -22.57
CA GLY A 105 -1.17 -11.85 -23.11
C GLY A 105 -0.18 -11.02 -23.95
N ALA A 106 -0.69 -10.07 -24.75
CA ALA A 106 0.15 -9.14 -25.51
C ALA A 106 0.97 -8.18 -24.62
N LEU A 107 0.55 -7.95 -23.38
CA LEU A 107 1.24 -7.13 -22.38
C LEU A 107 2.19 -7.95 -21.48
N GLY A 108 2.43 -9.23 -21.80
CA GLY A 108 3.34 -10.09 -21.07
C GLY A 108 2.73 -10.84 -19.88
N GLY A 109 1.41 -10.76 -19.70
CA GLY A 109 0.71 -11.54 -18.70
C GLY A 109 0.62 -13.03 -19.07
N ARG A 110 0.59 -13.90 -18.06
CA ARG A 110 0.62 -15.36 -18.24
C ARG A 110 -0.52 -16.03 -17.49
N ARG A 111 -0.90 -17.23 -17.94
CA ARG A 111 -1.83 -18.09 -17.20
C ARG A 111 -1.04 -18.92 -16.17
N PRO A 112 -1.41 -18.91 -14.88
CA PRO A 112 -0.79 -19.77 -13.88
C PRO A 112 -0.98 -21.26 -14.22
N GLU A 113 0.06 -22.09 -14.07
CA GLU A 113 0.02 -23.53 -14.40
C GLU A 113 -1.01 -24.31 -13.58
N ARG A 114 -1.25 -23.89 -12.34
CA ARG A 114 -2.24 -24.51 -11.43
C ARG A 114 -3.70 -24.37 -11.87
N ASP A 115 -3.97 -23.48 -12.82
CA ASP A 115 -5.31 -23.26 -13.40
C ASP A 115 -5.44 -23.86 -14.82
N ALA A 116 -4.52 -24.74 -15.22
CA ALA A 116 -4.49 -25.35 -16.56
C ALA A 116 -5.76 -26.16 -16.87
N ASP A 117 -6.32 -26.86 -15.88
CA ASP A 117 -7.45 -27.81 -16.02
C ASP A 117 -8.86 -27.17 -16.00
N GLY A 118 -8.95 -25.84 -16.06
CA GLY A 118 -10.20 -25.10 -16.23
C GLY A 118 -10.74 -24.49 -14.92
N GLY A 119 -11.23 -23.25 -15.04
CA GLY A 119 -11.67 -22.37 -13.96
C GLY A 119 -11.87 -20.94 -14.50
N PHE A 120 -12.24 -19.98 -13.64
CA PHE A 120 -12.27 -18.56 -14.02
C PHE A 120 -10.93 -18.13 -14.64
N PRO A 121 -10.90 -17.18 -15.60
CA PRO A 121 -9.64 -16.70 -16.15
C PRO A 121 -8.82 -15.92 -15.11
N VAL A 122 -8.01 -16.63 -14.33
CA VAL A 122 -6.95 -16.01 -13.54
C VAL A 122 -5.80 -15.73 -14.49
N THR A 123 -5.39 -14.47 -14.55
CA THR A 123 -4.21 -14.06 -15.31
C THR A 123 -3.23 -13.41 -14.35
N ALA A 124 -1.95 -13.75 -14.48
CA ALA A 124 -0.86 -13.12 -13.77
C ALA A 124 -0.25 -12.03 -14.64
N GLU A 125 -0.01 -10.86 -14.08
CA GLU A 125 0.78 -9.82 -14.73
C GLU A 125 2.28 -10.15 -14.66
N PRO A 126 3.15 -9.40 -15.37
CA PRO A 126 4.59 -9.68 -15.42
C PRO A 126 5.30 -9.70 -14.06
N GLU A 127 4.74 -9.00 -13.06
CA GLU A 127 5.24 -8.96 -11.67
C GLU A 127 4.68 -10.09 -10.78
N GLY A 128 3.87 -10.99 -11.34
CA GLY A 128 3.35 -12.19 -10.65
C GLY A 128 2.09 -11.96 -9.82
N LYS A 129 1.52 -10.75 -9.79
CA LYS A 129 0.21 -10.49 -9.17
C LYS A 129 -0.90 -11.02 -10.07
N GLU A 130 -1.95 -11.54 -9.46
CA GLU A 130 -3.02 -12.22 -10.18
C GLU A 130 -4.34 -11.50 -10.06
N PHE A 131 -5.11 -11.52 -11.14
CA PHE A 131 -6.43 -10.92 -11.22
C PHE A 131 -7.35 -11.78 -12.09
N ARG A 132 -8.66 -11.59 -11.95
CA ARG A 132 -9.67 -12.37 -12.69
C ARG A 132 -10.33 -11.55 -13.78
N ILE A 133 -10.47 -12.15 -14.95
CA ILE A 133 -11.32 -11.59 -16.00
C ILE A 133 -12.73 -12.16 -15.83
N VAL A 134 -13.70 -11.31 -15.53
CA VAL A 134 -15.11 -11.69 -15.32
C VAL A 134 -15.93 -11.27 -16.55
N PRO A 135 -16.86 -12.09 -17.09
CA PRO A 135 -17.78 -11.66 -18.14
C PRO A 135 -18.91 -10.79 -17.60
N GLU A 136 -19.50 -9.95 -18.47
CA GLU A 136 -20.70 -9.17 -18.14
C GLU A 136 -21.96 -10.05 -17.97
N ASP A 137 -22.02 -11.21 -18.63
CA ASP A 137 -23.14 -12.15 -18.57
C ASP A 137 -22.93 -13.28 -17.54
N PRO A 138 -24.02 -13.85 -16.96
CA PRO A 138 -23.93 -14.97 -16.02
C PRO A 138 -23.20 -16.18 -16.62
N LEU A 139 -22.19 -16.69 -15.90
CA LEU A 139 -21.45 -17.90 -16.24
C LEU A 139 -22.10 -19.14 -15.60
N GLU A 140 -22.35 -20.18 -16.41
CA GLU A 140 -22.59 -21.50 -15.87
C GLU A 140 -21.26 -22.18 -15.52
N LEU A 141 -21.17 -22.69 -14.28
CA LEU A 141 -20.01 -23.37 -13.73
C LEU A 141 -20.42 -24.78 -13.33
N ASP A 142 -19.51 -25.74 -13.47
CA ASP A 142 -19.70 -27.07 -12.90
C ASP A 142 -19.52 -27.09 -11.36
N ASP A 143 -19.81 -28.24 -10.73
CA ASP A 143 -19.71 -28.43 -9.27
C ASP A 143 -18.28 -28.24 -8.72
N ALA A 144 -17.27 -28.25 -9.60
CA ALA A 144 -15.87 -27.96 -9.27
C ALA A 144 -15.47 -26.50 -9.57
N GLY A 145 -16.37 -25.67 -10.10
CA GLY A 145 -16.15 -24.26 -10.42
C GLY A 145 -15.55 -23.98 -11.80
N ARG A 146 -15.65 -24.93 -12.75
CA ARG A 146 -15.09 -24.81 -14.11
C ARG A 146 -16.14 -24.30 -15.09
N ALA A 147 -15.76 -23.32 -15.93
CA ALA A 147 -16.61 -22.76 -16.99
C ALA A 147 -16.39 -23.52 -18.30
N ASN A 148 -17.37 -24.29 -18.75
CA ASN A 148 -17.14 -25.31 -19.77
C ASN A 148 -17.48 -24.85 -21.20
N HIS A 149 -17.00 -23.69 -21.68
CA HIS A 149 -17.18 -23.28 -23.09
C HIS A 149 -15.99 -22.58 -23.76
N LEU A 150 -14.78 -22.62 -23.17
CA LEU A 150 -13.59 -22.07 -23.81
C LEU A 150 -12.64 -23.19 -24.25
N ALA A 151 -13.07 -23.97 -25.25
CA ALA A 151 -12.16 -24.79 -26.04
C ALA A 151 -11.18 -23.90 -26.82
N PRO A 152 -9.93 -24.34 -27.07
CA PRO A 152 -8.97 -23.58 -27.85
C PRO A 152 -9.48 -23.41 -29.29
N VAL A 153 -9.45 -22.18 -29.80
CA VAL A 153 -9.66 -21.90 -31.22
C VAL A 153 -8.32 -22.13 -31.92
N ASP A 154 -8.07 -23.38 -32.33
CA ASP A 154 -6.96 -23.68 -33.24
C ASP A 154 -7.39 -23.61 -34.71
N ALA A 155 -6.43 -23.22 -35.53
CA ALA A 155 -6.57 -22.76 -36.91
C ALA A 155 -6.93 -23.87 -37.94
N THR A 156 -7.81 -23.50 -38.88
CA THR A 156 -7.91 -23.94 -40.30
C THR A 156 -7.71 -25.42 -40.70
N THR A 157 -8.76 -26.07 -41.24
CA THR A 157 -8.85 -26.56 -42.66
C THR A 157 -10.27 -27.12 -42.99
N PRO A 158 -10.69 -27.23 -44.28
CA PRO A 158 -12.10 -27.15 -44.72
C PRO A 158 -12.77 -28.49 -45.13
N GLY A 159 -14.10 -28.47 -45.21
CA GLY A 159 -14.97 -29.57 -45.68
C GLY A 159 -15.70 -30.21 -44.49
N ASP A 160 -17.01 -30.41 -44.44
CA ASP A 160 -17.93 -30.84 -45.49
C ASP A 160 -19.38 -30.45 -45.09
N ARG A 161 -20.25 -30.30 -46.09
CA ARG A 161 -21.66 -29.91 -45.95
C ARG A 161 -22.50 -31.08 -45.45
N GLY A 162 -23.26 -30.89 -44.36
CA GLY A 162 -24.30 -31.83 -43.94
C GLY A 162 -25.42 -31.16 -43.16
N ARG A 163 -26.65 -31.18 -43.72
CA ARG A 163 -27.90 -30.67 -43.15
C ARG A 163 -28.35 -31.46 -41.88
N PRO A 164 -29.24 -30.89 -41.04
CA PRO A 164 -29.59 -31.43 -39.73
C PRO A 164 -30.62 -32.57 -39.81
N GLY A 165 -30.47 -33.57 -38.93
CA GLY A 165 -31.45 -34.64 -38.67
C GLY A 165 -31.60 -34.86 -37.16
N PRO A 166 -32.79 -35.31 -36.68
CA PRO A 166 -33.25 -35.05 -35.32
C PRO A 166 -32.71 -36.06 -34.30
N LEU A 167 -32.28 -35.57 -33.14
CA LEU A 167 -32.00 -36.42 -31.98
C LEU A 167 -33.27 -36.65 -31.17
N THR A 168 -33.76 -37.88 -31.24
CA THR A 168 -34.72 -38.45 -30.31
C THR A 168 -34.07 -38.72 -28.95
N ALA A 169 -34.72 -38.16 -27.92
CA ALA A 169 -34.91 -38.63 -26.55
C ALA A 169 -33.90 -39.62 -25.94
N GLY A 170 -33.33 -39.17 -24.80
CA GLY A 170 -33.19 -40.03 -23.64
C GLY A 170 -32.00 -39.70 -22.75
N HIS A 171 -32.14 -38.79 -21.79
CA HIS A 171 -31.83 -39.01 -20.37
C HIS A 171 -32.30 -37.82 -19.53
N ARG A 172 -32.93 -38.14 -18.39
CA ARG A 172 -33.65 -37.22 -17.49
C ARG A 172 -32.71 -36.24 -16.80
N ALA A 173 -32.91 -34.94 -17.00
CA ALA A 173 -32.42 -33.88 -16.12
C ALA A 173 -33.46 -33.62 -15.01
N GLY A 174 -33.00 -33.57 -13.76
CA GLY A 174 -33.77 -33.11 -12.61
C GLY A 174 -34.07 -31.61 -12.73
N ALA A 175 -35.29 -31.22 -12.38
CA ALA A 175 -35.82 -29.88 -12.54
C ALA A 175 -35.15 -28.86 -11.59
N GLY A 176 -34.46 -27.88 -12.16
CA GLY A 176 -34.18 -26.58 -11.53
C GLY A 176 -35.12 -25.52 -12.09
N HIS A 177 -35.88 -24.85 -11.22
CA HIS A 177 -36.83 -23.81 -11.61
C HIS A 177 -36.13 -22.53 -12.10
N PRO A 178 -36.58 -21.90 -13.21
CA PRO A 178 -36.09 -20.57 -13.59
C PRO A 178 -36.72 -19.49 -12.71
N VAL A 179 -35.91 -18.73 -11.98
CA VAL A 179 -36.36 -17.58 -11.19
C VAL A 179 -36.52 -16.38 -12.13
N ARG A 180 -37.76 -15.88 -12.29
CA ARG A 180 -38.08 -14.60 -12.94
C ARG A 180 -38.08 -13.46 -11.92
N TRP A 181 -37.50 -12.32 -12.30
CA TRP A 181 -37.44 -11.11 -11.46
C TRP A 181 -38.70 -10.23 -11.66
N PRO A 182 -39.28 -9.63 -10.60
CA PRO A 182 -40.38 -8.68 -10.73
C PRO A 182 -39.86 -7.27 -11.09
N PRO A 183 -40.69 -6.39 -11.70
CA PRO A 183 -40.24 -5.04 -12.05
C PRO A 183 -40.02 -4.19 -10.79
N ARG A 184 -39.04 -3.28 -10.88
CA ARG A 184 -38.56 -2.41 -9.81
C ARG A 184 -39.71 -1.55 -9.25
N GLY A 185 -40.10 -1.81 -8.00
CA GLY A 185 -40.86 -0.87 -7.18
C GLY A 185 -39.89 -0.08 -6.29
N LEU A 186 -40.01 1.25 -6.29
CA LEU A 186 -39.37 2.11 -5.32
C LEU A 186 -39.85 1.72 -3.92
N GLY A 187 -38.97 1.12 -3.11
CA GLY A 187 -39.18 0.90 -1.69
C GLY A 187 -39.24 2.23 -0.93
N PRO A 188 -39.78 2.23 0.31
CA PRO A 188 -39.87 3.45 1.11
C PRO A 188 -38.45 4.00 1.37
N PRO A 189 -38.30 5.33 1.51
CA PRO A 189 -36.99 5.92 1.74
C PRO A 189 -36.39 5.35 3.03
N VAL A 190 -35.21 4.74 2.88
CA VAL A 190 -34.36 4.36 4.01
C VAL A 190 -34.12 5.63 4.82
N PRO A 191 -34.31 5.63 6.16
CA PRO A 191 -34.02 6.81 6.96
C PRO A 191 -32.57 7.18 6.69
N SER A 192 -32.34 8.45 6.34
CA SER A 192 -31.02 8.98 6.07
C SER A 192 -30.20 8.92 7.35
N THR A 193 -29.50 7.82 7.58
CA THR A 193 -28.39 7.79 8.52
C THR A 193 -27.36 8.74 7.93
N SER A 194 -27.27 9.94 8.49
CA SER A 194 -26.18 10.86 8.22
C SER A 194 -24.90 10.12 8.58
N TYR A 195 -24.22 9.54 7.59
CA TYR A 195 -22.83 9.14 7.77
C TYR A 195 -22.10 10.41 8.20
N ARG A 196 -21.61 10.41 9.45
CA ARG A 196 -20.74 11.46 9.97
C ARG A 196 -19.60 11.65 8.96
N ARG A 197 -19.13 12.90 8.78
CA ARG A 197 -18.04 13.22 7.86
C ARG A 197 -16.89 12.23 8.06
N GLY A 198 -16.42 11.62 6.97
CA GLY A 198 -15.24 10.76 7.01
C GLY A 198 -14.02 11.53 7.50
N MET A 199 -13.09 10.84 8.15
CA MET A 199 -11.84 11.45 8.59
C MET A 199 -10.85 11.46 7.44
N ARG A 200 -10.17 12.59 7.19
CA ARG A 200 -9.19 12.63 6.10
C ARG A 200 -7.94 11.84 6.46
N ILE A 201 -7.52 10.98 5.54
CA ILE A 201 -6.28 10.23 5.61
C ILE A 201 -5.44 10.52 4.37
N ARG A 202 -4.13 10.65 4.56
CA ARG A 202 -3.16 10.81 3.49
C ARG A 202 -2.06 9.77 3.59
N ILE A 203 -1.64 9.23 2.45
CA ILE A 203 -0.41 8.44 2.36
C ILE A 203 0.68 9.33 1.76
N VAL A 204 1.75 9.50 2.50
CA VAL A 204 2.84 10.43 2.19
C VAL A 204 4.15 9.69 2.16
N ASP A 205 4.86 9.80 1.05
CA ASP A 205 6.22 9.29 0.91
C ASP A 205 7.21 10.33 1.44
N ALA A 206 7.89 10.02 2.55
CA ALA A 206 8.89 10.89 3.19
C ALA A 206 10.32 10.56 2.74
N PHE A 207 11.22 11.54 2.84
CA PHE A 207 12.62 11.47 2.39
C PHE A 207 12.77 11.22 0.87
N THR A 208 11.84 11.76 0.09
CA THR A 208 11.82 11.71 -1.38
C THR A 208 11.18 12.95 -1.97
N ASP A 209 11.51 13.27 -3.22
CA ASP A 209 10.88 14.29 -4.05
C ASP A 209 10.01 13.70 -5.18
N ARG A 210 9.88 12.37 -5.22
CA ARG A 210 9.07 11.64 -6.20
C ARG A 210 8.21 10.57 -5.53
N PRO A 211 6.99 10.30 -6.04
CA PRO A 211 6.16 9.19 -5.57
C PRO A 211 6.85 7.84 -5.72
N PHE A 212 6.43 6.88 -4.89
CA PHE A 212 6.86 5.48 -4.87
C PHE A 212 8.34 5.26 -4.50
N ALA A 213 8.96 6.27 -3.91
CA ALA A 213 10.28 6.21 -3.28
C ALA A 213 10.19 6.69 -1.83
N GLY A 214 11.29 6.73 -1.10
CA GLY A 214 11.27 7.13 0.30
C GLY A 214 10.48 6.16 1.18
N ASN A 215 10.04 6.64 2.34
CA ASN A 215 9.28 5.84 3.31
C ASN A 215 7.82 6.30 3.40
N PRO A 216 6.84 5.45 3.03
CA PRO A 216 5.42 5.78 3.11
C PRO A 216 4.93 5.81 4.56
N ALA A 217 4.18 6.85 4.93
CA ALA A 217 3.45 6.93 6.17
C ALA A 217 1.98 7.30 5.93
N GLY A 218 1.08 6.68 6.72
CA GLY A 218 -0.28 7.18 6.87
C GLY A 218 -0.29 8.42 7.76
N VAL A 219 -1.06 9.44 7.42
CA VAL A 219 -1.19 10.68 8.21
C VAL A 219 -2.66 11.03 8.37
N LEU A 220 -3.10 11.15 9.62
CA LEU A 220 -4.43 11.60 10.01
C LEU A 220 -4.29 12.84 10.90
N LEU A 221 -4.76 13.98 10.38
CA LEU A 221 -4.95 15.18 11.18
C LEU A 221 -6.36 15.13 11.77
N LEU A 222 -6.43 15.07 13.09
CA LEU A 222 -7.66 14.94 13.86
C LEU A 222 -8.21 16.32 14.17
N ASP A 223 -9.49 16.53 13.88
CA ASP A 223 -10.23 17.75 14.22
C ASP A 223 -10.76 17.70 15.68
N THR A 224 -9.94 17.19 16.61
CA THR A 224 -10.26 17.02 18.05
C THR A 224 -9.19 17.67 18.93
N ASP A 225 -9.48 17.80 20.22
CA ASP A 225 -8.54 18.29 21.25
C ASP A 225 -7.88 17.15 22.05
N ALA A 226 -8.20 15.90 21.71
CA ALA A 226 -7.63 14.69 22.31
C ALA A 226 -7.53 13.56 21.28
N PHE A 227 -6.68 12.58 21.57
CA PHE A 227 -6.61 11.34 20.81
C PHE A 227 -7.83 10.44 21.08
N PRO A 228 -8.31 9.70 20.06
CA PRO A 228 -9.16 8.53 20.24
C PRO A 228 -8.49 7.46 21.12
N ASP A 229 -9.28 6.45 21.50
CA ASP A 229 -8.79 5.29 22.23
C ASP A 229 -7.63 4.59 21.48
N ASP A 230 -6.67 4.07 22.25
CA ASP A 230 -5.47 3.41 21.71
C ASP A 230 -5.81 2.25 20.78
N ASP A 231 -6.84 1.46 21.13
CA ASP A 231 -7.33 0.36 20.29
C ASP A 231 -7.82 0.86 18.92
N TRP A 232 -8.42 2.06 18.87
CA TRP A 232 -8.88 2.64 17.61
C TRP A 232 -7.69 3.06 16.75
N LEU A 233 -6.72 3.76 17.35
CA LEU A 233 -5.49 4.18 16.65
C LEU A 233 -4.73 2.98 16.09
N GLN A 234 -4.59 1.94 16.91
CA GLN A 234 -3.93 0.69 16.52
C GLN A 234 -4.67 -0.03 15.39
N ASN A 235 -6.00 -0.09 15.44
CA ASN A 235 -6.80 -0.70 14.37
C ASN A 235 -6.69 0.07 13.05
N VAL A 236 -6.63 1.40 13.10
CA VAL A 236 -6.41 2.21 11.89
C VAL A 236 -5.01 1.98 11.33
N ALA A 237 -3.97 1.95 12.17
CA ALA A 237 -2.62 1.65 11.72
C ALA A 237 -2.51 0.24 11.10
N LEU A 238 -3.21 -0.73 11.67
CA LEU A 238 -3.32 -2.09 11.12
C LEU A 238 -4.05 -2.12 9.76
N GLU A 239 -5.15 -1.39 9.60
CA GLU A 239 -5.91 -1.30 8.34
C GLU A 239 -5.08 -0.61 7.23
N VAL A 240 -4.29 0.41 7.59
CA VAL A 240 -3.40 1.11 6.65
C VAL A 240 -2.21 0.23 6.24
N ASN A 241 -1.69 -0.57 7.17
CA ASN A 241 -0.62 -1.54 6.94
C ASN A 241 0.65 -0.95 6.28
N HIS A 242 1.04 0.26 6.71
CA HIS A 242 2.34 0.86 6.41
C HIS A 242 3.29 0.75 7.59
N ALA A 243 4.57 1.12 7.41
CA ALA A 243 5.57 1.10 8.47
C ALA A 243 5.05 1.86 9.71
N GLU A 244 4.56 3.08 9.51
CA GLU A 244 3.90 3.86 10.54
C GLU A 244 2.68 4.64 10.01
N THR A 245 1.71 4.80 10.90
CA THR A 245 0.59 5.74 10.78
C THR A 245 0.70 6.79 11.88
N ALA A 246 0.76 8.06 11.47
CA ALA A 246 0.81 9.24 12.32
C ALA A 246 -0.58 9.80 12.56
N PHE A 247 -0.86 10.11 13.83
CA PHE A 247 -2.05 10.81 14.26
C PHE A 247 -1.64 12.11 14.95
N ALA A 248 -2.21 13.23 14.51
CA ALA A 248 -1.90 14.53 15.07
C ALA A 248 -3.16 15.34 15.34
N HIS A 249 -3.22 16.02 16.47
CA HIS A 249 -4.30 16.96 16.81
C HIS A 249 -3.71 18.27 17.37
N PRO A 250 -4.35 19.42 17.15
CA PRO A 250 -3.84 20.69 17.62
C PRO A 250 -3.87 20.75 19.16
N LEU A 251 -2.88 21.44 19.75
CA LEU A 251 -2.84 21.76 21.16
C LEU A 251 -3.20 23.25 21.38
N PRO A 252 -3.78 23.60 22.55
CA PRO A 252 -4.02 24.99 22.89
C PRO A 252 -2.69 25.76 23.00
N GLY A 253 -2.64 26.97 22.44
CA GLY A 253 -1.42 27.79 22.24
C GLY A 253 -0.74 28.35 23.50
N SER A 254 -0.96 27.75 24.67
CA SER A 254 -0.35 28.14 25.95
C SER A 254 0.79 27.22 26.40
N GLY A 255 1.17 26.22 25.59
CA GLY A 255 2.19 25.23 25.91
C GLY A 255 3.47 25.29 25.06
N ASP A 256 4.39 24.40 25.38
CA ASP A 256 5.69 24.25 24.68
C ASP A 256 5.57 23.56 23.31
N ALA A 257 4.36 23.13 22.92
CA ALA A 257 4.07 22.47 21.64
C ALA A 257 2.80 23.03 20.99
N ASP A 258 2.72 22.88 19.67
CA ASP A 258 1.62 23.35 18.83
C ASP A 258 0.63 22.21 18.50
N TRP A 259 1.15 20.99 18.37
CA TRP A 259 0.40 19.78 18.02
C TRP A 259 0.80 18.62 18.93
N ALA A 260 -0.13 17.74 19.27
CA ALA A 260 0.20 16.42 19.80
C ALA A 260 0.39 15.47 18.64
N LEU A 261 1.37 14.56 18.73
CA LEU A 261 1.68 13.60 17.66
C LEU A 261 2.01 12.22 18.26
N ARG A 262 1.37 11.19 17.70
CA ARG A 262 1.60 9.77 18.02
C ARG A 262 1.81 8.97 16.75
N TRP A 263 2.56 7.87 16.84
CA TRP A 263 2.86 6.98 15.72
C TRP A 263 2.61 5.54 16.10
N PHE A 264 1.93 4.84 15.21
CA PHE A 264 1.60 3.43 15.38
C PHE A 264 2.09 2.64 14.18
N THR A 265 2.81 1.56 14.44
CA THR A 265 3.02 0.48 13.46
C THR A 265 1.75 -0.38 13.41
N PRO A 266 1.66 -1.39 12.53
CA PRO A 266 0.53 -2.32 12.52
C PRO A 266 0.37 -3.12 13.83
N VAL A 267 1.40 -3.14 14.70
CA VAL A 267 1.43 -4.00 15.90
C VAL A 267 1.58 -3.23 17.22
N ALA A 268 2.11 -2.01 17.23
CA ALA A 268 2.35 -1.25 18.46
C ALA A 268 2.52 0.27 18.22
N GLU A 269 2.34 1.06 19.29
CA GLU A 269 2.80 2.46 19.35
C GLU A 269 4.33 2.52 19.51
N VAL A 270 4.98 3.48 18.82
CA VAL A 270 6.43 3.73 18.94
C VAL A 270 6.72 5.09 19.55
N ASP A 271 7.82 5.20 20.30
CA ASP A 271 8.17 6.44 21.01
C ASP A 271 8.73 7.55 20.09
N LEU A 272 9.28 7.20 18.93
CA LEU A 272 9.91 8.13 17.99
C LEU A 272 9.85 7.61 16.55
N CYS A 273 9.34 8.42 15.61
CA CYS A 273 9.38 8.11 14.18
C CYS A 273 9.71 9.34 13.32
N GLY A 274 10.88 9.33 12.68
CA GLY A 274 11.34 10.46 11.86
C GLY A 274 10.52 10.69 10.59
N HIS A 275 10.34 9.66 9.76
CA HIS A 275 9.70 9.84 8.44
C HIS A 275 8.21 10.20 8.58
N ALA A 276 7.49 9.63 9.55
CA ALA A 276 6.09 9.96 9.80
C ALA A 276 5.92 11.36 10.45
N THR A 277 6.91 11.84 11.20
CA THR A 277 6.97 13.25 11.64
C THR A 277 7.14 14.19 10.45
N LEU A 278 8.08 13.89 9.54
CA LEU A 278 8.28 14.66 8.32
C LEU A 278 7.02 14.68 7.45
N ALA A 279 6.38 13.52 7.27
CA ALA A 279 5.12 13.39 6.57
C ALA A 279 4.00 14.24 7.19
N THR A 280 3.89 14.23 8.53
CA THR A 280 2.89 15.03 9.26
C THR A 280 3.13 16.53 9.06
N ALA A 281 4.37 16.99 9.20
CA ALA A 281 4.73 18.39 8.93
C ALA A 281 4.41 18.79 7.49
N HIS A 282 4.77 17.94 6.51
CA HIS A 282 4.42 18.15 5.10
C HIS A 282 2.91 18.31 4.90
N VAL A 283 2.08 17.47 5.51
CA VAL A 283 0.62 17.60 5.41
C VAL A 283 0.17 18.92 6.03
N LEU A 284 0.63 19.26 7.25
CA LEU A 284 0.24 20.51 7.92
C LEU A 284 0.55 21.75 7.09
N HIS A 285 1.74 21.81 6.48
CA HIS A 285 2.14 22.94 5.63
C HIS A 285 1.37 22.96 4.30
N THR A 286 1.22 21.81 3.63
CA THR A 286 0.54 21.74 2.32
C THR A 286 -0.97 21.94 2.40
N THR A 287 -1.61 21.63 3.54
CA THR A 287 -3.04 21.91 3.77
C THR A 287 -3.30 23.29 4.34
N GLY A 288 -2.26 24.07 4.66
CA GLY A 288 -2.39 25.37 5.32
C GLY A 288 -2.90 25.27 6.76
N SER A 289 -2.73 24.12 7.40
CA SER A 289 -3.16 23.88 8.78
C SER A 289 -2.15 24.38 9.82
N HIS A 290 -0.91 24.69 9.40
CA HIS A 290 0.11 25.32 10.23
C HIS A 290 1.06 26.16 9.36
N GLU A 291 1.57 27.27 9.91
CA GLU A 291 2.56 28.13 9.25
C GLU A 291 3.87 28.17 10.06
N GLY A 292 5.01 28.18 9.36
CA GLY A 292 6.32 28.20 9.98
C GLY A 292 6.69 26.89 10.70
N PRO A 293 7.67 26.92 11.62
CA PRO A 293 8.07 25.75 12.38
C PRO A 293 6.91 25.16 13.21
N VAL A 294 6.79 23.83 13.19
CA VAL A 294 5.80 23.08 13.99
C VAL A 294 6.51 22.42 15.17
N ARG A 295 6.00 22.58 16.39
CA ARG A 295 6.44 21.86 17.58
C ARG A 295 5.45 20.76 17.92
N PHE A 296 5.90 19.52 17.93
CA PHE A 296 5.09 18.35 18.27
C PHE A 296 5.37 17.89 19.70
N ALA A 297 4.36 17.77 20.53
CA ALA A 297 4.43 17.02 21.79
C ALA A 297 4.29 15.53 21.50
N THR A 298 5.29 14.75 21.93
CA THR A 298 5.40 13.31 21.65
C THR A 298 5.85 12.56 22.91
N ARG A 299 5.82 11.22 22.90
CA ARG A 299 6.32 10.40 24.01
C ARG A 299 7.83 10.59 24.26
N SER A 300 8.58 11.02 23.25
CA SER A 300 10.01 11.36 23.34
C SER A 300 10.27 12.84 23.65
N GLY A 301 9.26 13.60 24.08
CA GLY A 301 9.36 15.03 24.32
C GLY A 301 8.98 15.87 23.09
N VAL A 302 9.43 17.13 23.06
CA VAL A 302 9.08 18.07 21.99
C VAL A 302 10.02 17.90 20.78
N LEU A 303 9.44 17.66 19.61
CA LEU A 303 10.15 17.61 18.32
C LEU A 303 9.80 18.84 17.49
N VAL A 304 10.79 19.40 16.78
CA VAL A 304 10.58 20.57 15.91
C VAL A 304 10.74 20.16 14.46
N ALA A 305 9.78 20.58 13.62
CA ALA A 305 9.83 20.45 12.17
C ALA A 305 9.76 21.83 11.53
N ALA A 306 10.88 22.28 10.95
CA ALA A 306 11.01 23.58 10.30
C ALA A 306 10.89 23.44 8.78
N PRO A 307 9.90 24.07 8.12
CA PRO A 307 9.84 24.11 6.66
C PRO A 307 10.91 25.04 6.09
N ALA A 308 11.38 24.73 4.89
CA ALA A 308 12.26 25.57 4.09
C ALA A 308 11.58 26.00 2.79
N GLU A 309 12.05 27.10 2.19
CA GLU A 309 11.48 27.66 0.95
C GLU A 309 11.56 26.69 -0.25
N ASP A 310 12.52 25.75 -0.23
CA ASP A 310 12.72 24.74 -1.27
C ASP A 310 11.78 23.52 -1.16
N GLY A 311 10.79 23.59 -0.26
CA GLY A 311 9.80 22.55 0.00
C GLY A 311 10.32 21.40 0.88
N SER A 312 11.53 21.50 1.43
CA SER A 312 12.03 20.53 2.40
C SER A 312 11.62 20.88 3.83
N VAL A 313 11.69 19.88 4.71
CA VAL A 313 11.45 20.01 6.15
C VAL A 313 12.69 19.51 6.87
N THR A 314 13.14 20.27 7.86
CA THR A 314 14.21 19.91 8.79
C THR A 314 13.61 19.50 10.13
N LEU A 315 13.88 18.28 10.55
CA LEU A 315 13.54 17.76 11.87
C LEU A 315 14.73 17.95 12.82
N ASP A 316 14.47 18.31 14.07
CA ASP A 316 15.51 18.41 15.11
C ASP A 316 15.36 17.30 16.16
N PHE A 317 16.29 16.34 16.14
CA PHE A 317 16.24 15.11 16.94
C PHE A 317 17.46 15.01 17.88
N PRO A 318 17.34 14.32 19.03
CA PRO A 318 18.51 13.98 19.85
C PRO A 318 19.51 13.14 19.06
N THR A 319 20.80 13.47 19.14
CA THR A 319 21.88 12.64 18.61
C THR A 319 21.94 11.33 19.38
N ALA A 320 22.04 10.21 18.68
CA ALA A 320 22.17 8.91 19.33
C ALA A 320 23.59 8.74 19.89
N PRO A 321 23.76 8.19 21.11
CA PRO A 321 25.08 7.78 21.57
C PRO A 321 25.61 6.65 20.69
N LEU A 322 26.93 6.55 20.57
CA LEU A 322 27.60 5.45 19.87
C LEU A 322 28.53 4.75 20.86
N THR A 323 28.07 3.62 21.41
CA THR A 323 28.88 2.83 22.35
C THR A 323 29.51 1.65 21.59
N PRO A 324 30.85 1.59 21.44
CA PRO A 324 31.49 0.46 20.77
C PRO A 324 31.14 -0.87 21.45
N LEU A 325 30.87 -1.91 20.65
CA LEU A 325 30.63 -3.26 21.17
C LEU A 325 31.30 -4.33 20.32
N THR A 326 31.59 -5.46 20.97
CA THR A 326 32.01 -6.68 20.29
C THR A 326 30.78 -7.48 19.91
N LEU A 327 30.63 -7.78 18.62
CA LEU A 327 29.52 -8.59 18.14
C LEU A 327 29.67 -10.05 18.58
N PRO A 328 28.57 -10.74 18.86
CA PRO A 328 28.60 -12.15 19.22
C PRO A 328 29.07 -13.03 18.04
N GLU A 329 29.59 -14.21 18.36
CA GLU A 329 29.88 -15.25 17.36
C GLU A 329 28.60 -15.60 16.57
N GLY A 330 28.73 -15.82 15.26
CA GLY A 330 27.58 -16.10 14.39
C GLY A 330 26.91 -14.85 13.78
N PHE A 331 27.30 -13.64 14.20
CA PHE A 331 26.68 -12.42 13.69
C PHE A 331 27.01 -12.16 12.21
N ALA A 332 28.25 -12.44 11.79
CA ALA A 332 28.67 -12.25 10.41
C ALA A 332 27.89 -13.15 9.44
N GLU A 333 27.65 -14.40 9.84
CA GLU A 333 26.82 -15.36 9.12
C GLU A 333 25.36 -14.89 9.05
N THR A 334 24.84 -14.35 10.16
CA THR A 334 23.49 -13.78 10.24
C THR A 334 23.32 -12.56 9.33
N LEU A 335 24.30 -11.64 9.31
CA LEU A 335 24.27 -10.46 8.45
C LEU A 335 24.53 -10.82 6.97
N GLY A 336 25.27 -11.91 6.74
CA GLY A 336 25.74 -12.35 5.43
C GLY A 336 27.05 -11.70 4.97
N THR A 337 27.76 -11.01 5.86
CA THR A 337 29.07 -10.40 5.61
C THR A 337 29.77 -10.10 6.93
N GLU A 338 31.09 -9.97 6.88
CA GLU A 338 31.91 -9.54 8.02
C GLU A 338 31.72 -8.04 8.34
N PRO A 339 31.30 -7.70 9.58
CA PRO A 339 31.35 -6.35 10.11
C PRO A 339 32.79 -5.85 10.32
N LEU A 340 33.03 -4.57 10.01
CA LEU A 340 34.27 -3.88 10.36
C LEU A 340 34.23 -3.31 11.78
N THR A 341 33.14 -2.61 12.11
CA THR A 341 32.91 -2.00 13.42
C THR A 341 31.44 -2.08 13.80
N ALA A 342 31.14 -2.08 15.10
CA ALA A 342 29.78 -2.16 15.62
C ALA A 342 29.58 -1.27 16.85
N PHE A 343 28.39 -0.65 16.93
CA PHE A 343 28.03 0.31 17.97
C PHE A 343 26.58 0.10 18.42
N ASP A 344 26.34 0.28 19.71
CA ASP A 344 25.01 0.33 20.30
C ASP A 344 24.55 1.79 20.27
N THR A 345 23.33 2.00 19.79
CA THR A 345 22.75 3.34 19.58
C THR A 345 21.97 3.87 20.78
N GLY A 346 22.09 3.21 21.95
CA GLY A 346 21.41 3.55 23.18
C GLY A 346 19.91 3.18 23.18
N PRO A 347 19.24 3.37 24.33
CA PRO A 347 17.89 2.85 24.56
C PRO A 347 16.80 3.58 23.75
N HIS A 348 17.05 4.81 23.28
CA HIS A 348 16.06 5.59 22.54
C HIS A 348 15.97 5.23 21.06
N VAL A 349 17.09 4.80 20.45
CA VAL A 349 17.10 4.29 19.08
C VAL A 349 16.91 2.77 19.09
N GLY A 350 17.68 2.07 19.93
CA GLY A 350 17.54 0.64 20.20
C GLY A 350 18.15 -0.29 19.14
N ASP A 351 18.95 0.25 18.23
CA ASP A 351 19.51 -0.45 17.07
C ASP A 351 21.01 -0.71 17.24
N LEU A 352 21.53 -1.70 16.51
CA LEU A 352 22.96 -1.89 16.30
C LEU A 352 23.40 -1.19 15.01
N LEU A 353 24.34 -0.25 15.10
CA LEU A 353 25.00 0.31 13.94
C LEU A 353 26.21 -0.54 13.57
N VAL A 354 26.27 -1.01 12.33
CA VAL A 354 27.30 -1.91 11.83
C VAL A 354 27.91 -1.36 10.55
N GLU A 355 29.22 -1.14 10.54
CA GLU A 355 29.97 -0.80 9.34
C GLU A 355 30.39 -2.06 8.59
N VAL A 356 30.23 -2.07 7.27
CA VAL A 356 30.70 -3.13 6.39
C VAL A 356 31.69 -2.59 5.37
N ALA A 357 32.33 -3.48 4.61
CA ALA A 357 33.48 -3.16 3.76
C ALA A 357 33.25 -2.01 2.77
N ASP A 358 32.13 -2.01 2.05
CA ASP A 358 31.84 -1.04 1.00
C ASP A 358 30.34 -0.90 0.70
N GLU A 359 30.00 0.09 -0.13
CA GLU A 359 28.62 0.35 -0.57
C GLU A 359 28.01 -0.84 -1.32
N ARG A 360 28.81 -1.56 -2.12
CA ARG A 360 28.38 -2.76 -2.83
C ARG A 360 27.92 -3.85 -1.86
N THR A 361 28.65 -4.02 -0.75
CA THR A 361 28.33 -4.95 0.32
C THR A 361 27.00 -4.58 0.95
N VAL A 362 26.79 -3.31 1.34
CA VAL A 362 25.51 -2.81 1.88
C VAL A 362 24.35 -3.15 0.93
N ARG A 363 24.47 -2.83 -0.36
CA ARG A 363 23.44 -3.09 -1.37
C ARG A 363 23.16 -4.58 -1.56
N ALA A 364 24.17 -5.43 -1.40
CA ALA A 364 24.07 -6.88 -1.59
C ALA A 364 23.52 -7.63 -0.36
N LEU A 365 23.43 -7.01 0.82
CA LEU A 365 23.03 -7.67 2.07
C LEU A 365 21.74 -8.50 1.92
N ARG A 366 21.76 -9.71 2.45
CA ARG A 366 20.62 -10.63 2.57
C ARG A 366 20.67 -11.27 3.97
N PRO A 367 20.39 -10.49 5.02
CA PRO A 367 20.49 -11.00 6.39
C PRO A 367 19.44 -12.09 6.62
N ASP A 368 19.78 -13.09 7.45
CA ASP A 368 18.79 -13.98 8.04
C ASP A 368 18.03 -13.21 9.12
N LEU A 369 16.87 -12.66 8.74
CA LEU A 369 16.06 -11.82 9.63
C LEU A 369 15.59 -12.55 10.89
N ARG A 370 15.46 -13.88 10.83
CA ARG A 370 15.03 -14.68 11.98
C ARG A 370 16.13 -14.70 13.05
N THR A 371 17.38 -14.89 12.64
CA THR A 371 18.51 -14.91 13.58
C THR A 371 18.94 -13.50 13.97
N LEU A 372 18.79 -12.52 13.08
CA LEU A 372 19.13 -11.11 13.33
C LEU A 372 18.41 -10.55 14.56
N GLY A 373 17.12 -10.89 14.72
CA GLY A 373 16.32 -10.46 15.87
C GLY A 373 16.88 -10.93 17.23
N ALA A 374 17.65 -12.01 17.28
CA ALA A 374 18.28 -12.49 18.51
C ALA A 374 19.49 -11.65 18.95
N HIS A 375 20.04 -10.82 18.07
CA HIS A 375 21.27 -10.07 18.31
C HIS A 375 21.06 -8.59 18.60
N SER A 376 19.89 -8.03 18.31
CA SER A 376 19.57 -6.61 18.53
C SER A 376 18.30 -6.46 19.36
N THR A 377 18.16 -5.35 20.09
CA THR A 377 16.89 -5.03 20.78
C THR A 377 15.79 -4.75 19.77
N ARG A 378 16.02 -3.83 18.83
CA ARG A 378 15.07 -3.46 17.77
C ARG A 378 15.51 -3.94 16.39
N GLY A 379 16.72 -3.59 15.96
CA GLY A 379 17.27 -4.08 14.69
C GLY A 379 18.69 -3.62 14.40
N VAL A 380 19.06 -3.65 13.12
CA VAL A 380 20.42 -3.40 12.64
C VAL A 380 20.43 -2.36 11.53
N ILE A 381 21.33 -1.38 11.66
CA ILE A 381 21.68 -0.36 10.68
C ILE A 381 23.03 -0.76 10.06
N ALA A 382 23.02 -1.29 8.84
CA ALA A 382 24.25 -1.60 8.13
C ALA A 382 24.66 -0.40 7.27
N THR A 383 25.93 0.02 7.32
CA THR A 383 26.41 1.22 6.63
C THR A 383 27.80 1.07 6.04
N ALA A 384 28.09 1.89 5.03
CA ALA A 384 29.40 2.04 4.43
C ALA A 384 29.54 3.45 3.84
N ARG A 385 30.78 3.86 3.58
CA ARG A 385 31.06 5.11 2.87
C ARG A 385 30.55 5.01 1.43
N ALA A 386 30.05 6.12 0.89
CA ALA A 386 29.68 6.17 -0.52
C ALA A 386 30.90 5.89 -1.42
N GLU A 387 30.74 5.02 -2.42
CA GLU A 387 31.78 4.75 -3.42
C GLU A 387 32.01 5.96 -4.34
N ASP A 388 30.93 6.66 -4.71
CA ASP A 388 30.96 7.85 -5.56
C ASP A 388 30.17 9.01 -4.94
N PRO A 389 30.82 9.91 -4.19
CA PRO A 389 30.18 11.08 -3.62
C PRO A 389 29.59 12.06 -4.64
N SER A 390 30.00 11.99 -5.92
CA SER A 390 29.44 12.85 -6.98
C SER A 390 27.97 12.55 -7.27
N LEU A 391 27.47 11.38 -6.81
CA LEU A 391 26.06 11.00 -6.85
C LEU A 391 25.21 11.71 -5.78
N GLY A 392 25.79 12.61 -5.00
CA GLY A 392 25.08 13.51 -4.08
C GLY A 392 24.74 12.87 -2.73
N TYR A 393 25.52 11.89 -2.29
CA TYR A 393 25.45 11.32 -0.94
C TYR A 393 26.84 10.90 -0.47
N ASP A 394 27.05 10.89 0.84
CA ASP A 394 28.36 10.74 1.47
C ASP A 394 28.55 9.36 2.09
N PHE A 395 27.45 8.73 2.50
CA PHE A 395 27.40 7.37 3.03
C PHE A 395 26.11 6.67 2.59
N VAL A 396 26.12 5.35 2.67
CA VAL A 396 24.95 4.51 2.39
C VAL A 396 24.55 3.72 3.63
N SER A 397 23.27 3.37 3.72
CA SER A 397 22.76 2.47 4.75
C SER A 397 21.66 1.54 4.25
N ARG A 398 21.40 0.45 4.98
CA ARG A 398 20.16 -0.33 4.95
C ARG A 398 19.80 -0.71 6.38
N CYS A 399 18.51 -0.79 6.67
CA CYS A 399 17.99 -0.91 8.02
C CYS A 399 16.98 -2.07 8.12
N PHE A 400 17.21 -2.99 9.04
CA PHE A 400 16.43 -4.22 9.21
C PHE A 400 15.93 -4.31 10.65
N PHE A 401 14.61 -4.40 10.88
CA PHE A 401 14.01 -4.34 12.22
C PHE A 401 13.01 -5.48 12.48
N PRO A 402 13.42 -6.75 12.37
CA PRO A 402 12.51 -7.89 12.50
C PRO A 402 11.78 -7.96 13.85
N ASN A 403 12.38 -7.42 14.93
CA ASN A 403 11.75 -7.43 16.26
C ASN A 403 10.56 -6.48 16.41
N VAL A 404 10.35 -5.58 15.44
CA VAL A 404 9.16 -4.71 15.38
C VAL A 404 8.30 -4.99 14.15
N GLY A 405 8.46 -6.17 13.54
CA GLY A 405 7.65 -6.61 12.40
C GLY A 405 8.01 -5.96 11.07
N ILE A 406 9.17 -5.31 10.97
CA ILE A 406 9.65 -4.66 9.75
C ILE A 406 10.91 -5.36 9.26
N ASP A 407 10.77 -6.19 8.22
CA ASP A 407 11.89 -6.92 7.63
C ASP A 407 13.01 -5.98 7.15
N GLU A 408 12.66 -4.97 6.35
CA GLU A 408 13.54 -3.90 5.91
C GLU A 408 12.75 -2.59 5.82
N ASP A 409 13.23 -1.56 6.52
CA ASP A 409 12.58 -0.25 6.50
C ASP A 409 13.07 0.58 5.30
N PRO A 410 12.18 1.22 4.51
CA PRO A 410 12.58 1.96 3.32
C PRO A 410 13.55 3.11 3.59
N VAL A 411 13.23 3.98 4.56
CA VAL A 411 14.09 5.10 5.00
C VAL A 411 13.86 5.38 6.48
N THR A 412 14.90 5.21 7.29
CA THR A 412 14.80 5.29 8.74
C THR A 412 15.38 6.59 9.25
N GLY A 413 14.52 7.56 9.60
CA GLY A 413 14.96 8.85 10.14
C GLY A 413 15.76 8.69 11.45
N SER A 414 15.30 7.84 12.37
CA SER A 414 16.00 7.60 13.65
C SER A 414 17.40 7.02 13.45
N ALA A 415 17.63 6.16 12.44
CA ALA A 415 18.96 5.63 12.15
C ALA A 415 19.97 6.75 11.83
N HIS A 416 19.50 7.86 11.25
CA HIS A 416 20.36 8.98 10.88
C HIS A 416 20.84 9.80 12.08
N THR A 417 20.22 9.67 13.26
CA THR A 417 20.76 10.27 14.50
C THR A 417 21.98 9.51 15.02
N ALA A 418 22.20 8.27 14.58
CA ALA A 418 23.40 7.47 14.83
C ALA A 418 24.40 7.56 13.66
N LEU A 419 23.92 7.56 12.41
CA LEU A 419 24.78 7.64 11.22
C LEU A 419 25.46 9.02 11.10
N ALA A 420 24.76 10.11 11.45
CA ALA A 420 25.31 11.46 11.37
C ALA A 420 26.57 11.65 12.22
N PRO A 421 26.58 11.39 13.55
CA PRO A 421 27.81 11.49 14.34
C PRO A 421 28.89 10.52 13.85
N TYR A 422 28.51 9.29 13.52
CA TYR A 422 29.42 8.23 13.07
C TYR A 422 30.22 8.63 11.81
N TRP A 423 29.54 9.16 10.80
CA TRP A 423 30.17 9.57 9.54
C TRP A 423 30.76 10.97 9.59
N SER A 424 30.21 11.88 10.40
CA SER A 424 30.76 13.23 10.55
C SER A 424 32.19 13.20 11.11
N GLU A 425 32.43 12.34 12.11
CA GLU A 425 33.76 12.11 12.66
C GLU A 425 34.74 11.60 11.60
N ARG A 426 34.34 10.60 10.81
CA ARG A 426 35.18 9.96 9.78
C ARG A 426 35.43 10.85 8.56
N LEU A 427 34.48 11.71 8.20
CA LEU A 427 34.54 12.57 7.02
C LEU A 427 35.01 13.99 7.34
N GLY A 428 35.15 14.35 8.62
CA GLY A 428 35.69 15.64 9.06
C GLY A 428 34.75 16.84 8.81
N ARG A 429 33.44 16.62 8.71
CA ARG A 429 32.42 17.66 8.49
C ARG A 429 31.08 17.23 9.10
N THR A 430 30.27 18.20 9.50
CA THR A 430 28.99 17.95 10.21
C THR A 430 27.78 17.84 9.30
N ALA A 431 27.79 18.52 8.14
CA ALA A 431 26.73 18.45 7.15
C ALA A 431 27.04 17.35 6.13
N LEU A 432 26.16 16.34 6.07
CA LEU A 432 26.28 15.16 5.24
C LEU A 432 24.93 14.80 4.60
N THR A 433 24.94 13.93 3.60
CA THR A 433 23.75 13.30 3.03
C THR A 433 23.90 11.78 3.04
N GLY A 434 22.97 11.10 3.70
CA GLY A 434 22.86 9.64 3.68
C GLY A 434 21.91 9.17 2.58
N LEU A 435 22.28 8.09 1.88
CA LEU A 435 21.37 7.31 1.04
C LEU A 435 21.01 6.00 1.73
N GLN A 436 19.75 5.83 2.13
CA GLN A 436 19.27 4.52 2.53
C GLN A 436 18.91 3.72 1.27
N ALA A 437 19.71 2.71 0.95
CA ALA A 437 19.69 1.97 -0.30
C ALA A 437 18.75 0.75 -0.26
N SER A 438 17.54 0.94 0.28
CA SER A 438 16.44 -0.02 0.22
C SER A 438 15.85 -0.07 -1.20
N PRO A 439 14.95 -1.03 -1.52
CA PRO A 439 14.30 -1.09 -2.84
C PRO A 439 13.56 0.20 -3.25
N ARG A 440 12.97 0.92 -2.29
CA ARG A 440 12.34 2.23 -2.53
C ARG A 440 13.37 3.36 -2.57
N SER A 441 14.39 3.24 -1.71
CA SER A 441 15.48 4.19 -1.49
C SER A 441 15.04 5.58 -1.07
N GLY A 442 15.86 6.28 -0.31
CA GLY A 442 15.64 7.70 -0.03
C GLY A 442 16.87 8.39 0.53
N ARG A 443 16.84 9.72 0.49
CA ARG A 443 17.97 10.55 0.91
C ARG A 443 17.59 11.37 2.13
N VAL A 444 18.48 11.35 3.12
CA VAL A 444 18.35 12.13 4.35
C VAL A 444 19.54 13.05 4.45
N ARG A 445 19.30 14.36 4.44
CA ARG A 445 20.34 15.33 4.78
C ARG A 445 20.50 15.33 6.29
N THR A 446 21.72 15.35 6.77
CA THR A 446 22.02 15.35 8.20
C THR A 446 22.95 16.50 8.53
N GLU A 447 22.69 17.19 9.63
CA GLU A 447 23.62 18.16 10.20
C GLU A 447 23.84 17.83 11.69
N LEU A 448 25.08 17.51 12.06
CA LEU A 448 25.46 17.24 13.43
C LEU A 448 25.70 18.56 14.20
N CYS A 449 24.92 18.78 15.25
CA CYS A 449 24.97 19.95 16.13
C CYS A 449 25.23 19.53 17.59
N GLY A 450 26.27 18.74 17.82
CA GLY A 450 26.57 18.19 19.15
C GLY A 450 25.54 17.13 19.58
N GLU A 451 24.86 17.39 20.69
CA GLU A 451 23.79 16.51 21.25
C GLU A 451 22.50 16.48 20.39
N ARG A 452 22.46 17.27 19.32
CA ARG A 452 21.32 17.35 18.38
C ARG A 452 21.77 16.99 16.97
N THR A 453 20.92 16.28 16.25
CA THR A 453 21.10 15.96 14.84
C THR A 453 19.88 16.47 14.07
N LEU A 454 20.13 17.36 13.10
CA LEU A 454 19.11 17.85 12.20
C LEU A 454 18.95 16.89 11.03
N LEU A 455 17.71 16.53 10.70
CA LEU A 455 17.37 15.61 9.61
C LEU A 455 16.52 16.34 8.57
N GLY A 456 17.08 16.61 7.40
CA GLY A 456 16.42 17.29 6.29
C GLY A 456 15.91 16.31 5.23
N GLY A 457 14.67 16.51 4.78
CA GLY A 457 14.09 15.72 3.69
C GLY A 457 12.92 16.42 3.01
N ARG A 458 12.51 15.89 1.86
CA ARG A 458 11.24 16.25 1.21
C ARG A 458 10.20 15.16 1.45
N ALA A 459 8.94 15.50 1.24
CA ALA A 459 7.84 14.55 1.24
C ALA A 459 6.90 14.81 0.05
N VAL A 460 6.21 13.76 -0.36
CA VAL A 460 5.23 13.80 -1.44
C VAL A 460 3.96 13.08 -0.98
N THR A 461 2.83 13.78 -0.96
CA THR A 461 1.52 13.16 -0.77
C THR A 461 1.17 12.35 -2.03
N VAL A 462 0.94 11.04 -1.88
CA VAL A 462 0.65 10.11 -2.98
C VAL A 462 -0.83 9.76 -3.05
N ILE A 463 -1.48 9.62 -1.89
CA ILE A 463 -2.91 9.31 -1.78
C ILE A 463 -3.53 10.29 -0.79
N GLU A 464 -4.70 10.82 -1.12
CA GLU A 464 -5.59 11.49 -0.19
C GLU A 464 -6.98 10.86 -0.30
N GLY A 465 -7.61 10.61 0.84
CA GLY A 465 -8.93 10.00 0.89
C GLY A 465 -9.64 10.22 2.22
N GLU A 466 -10.77 9.55 2.38
CA GLU A 466 -11.58 9.56 3.59
C GLU A 466 -11.66 8.16 4.20
N LEU A 467 -11.36 8.07 5.50
CA LEU A 467 -11.59 6.89 6.32
C LEU A 467 -13.07 6.86 6.74
N LEU A 468 -13.80 5.88 6.21
CA LEU A 468 -15.24 5.69 6.44
C LEU A 468 -15.48 4.77 7.64
N GLY A 469 -16.46 5.09 8.50
CA GLY A 469 -16.76 4.31 9.71
C GLY A 469 -16.00 4.74 10.97
N ALA A 470 -15.12 5.72 10.83
CA ALA A 470 -14.38 6.39 11.89
C ALA A 470 -15.24 7.49 12.55
N ALA A 471 -16.33 7.13 13.22
CA ALA A 471 -16.95 8.08 14.13
C ALA A 471 -16.03 8.23 15.35
N LEU A 472 -15.40 9.39 15.52
CA LEU A 472 -14.85 9.79 16.81
C LEU A 472 -16.00 9.66 17.84
N PRO A 473 -15.80 8.95 18.97
CA PRO A 473 -16.80 8.93 20.02
C PRO A 473 -17.09 10.37 20.42
N ASP A 474 -18.38 10.76 20.46
CA ASP A 474 -18.77 12.10 20.85
C ASP A 474 -18.18 12.39 22.24
N ALA A 475 -17.42 13.47 22.37
CA ALA A 475 -17.19 14.09 23.66
C ALA A 475 -18.59 14.38 24.25
N GLY A 476 -18.97 13.59 25.26
CA GLY A 476 -20.31 13.64 25.82
C GLY A 476 -20.70 15.07 26.23
N PRO A 477 -21.99 15.43 26.15
CA PRO A 477 -22.42 16.78 26.51
C PRO A 477 -22.00 17.09 27.95
N PRO A 478 -21.56 18.34 28.25
CA PRO A 478 -21.14 18.71 29.58
C PRO A 478 -22.27 18.38 30.57
N SER A 479 -21.90 17.67 31.63
CA SER A 479 -22.82 17.31 32.71
C SER A 479 -23.44 18.60 33.23
N ARG A 480 -24.74 18.78 32.96
CA ARG A 480 -25.52 19.82 33.61
C ARG A 480 -25.51 19.48 35.09
N GLY A 481 -24.74 20.23 35.86
CA GLY A 481 -24.72 20.16 37.31
C GLY A 481 -26.15 20.20 37.84
N ARG A 482 -26.51 19.24 38.68
CA ARG A 482 -27.69 19.34 39.54
C ARG A 482 -27.49 20.57 40.44
N PRO A 483 -28.46 21.48 40.55
CA PRO A 483 -28.45 22.44 41.64
C PRO A 483 -28.58 21.66 42.95
N ALA A 484 -27.76 22.03 43.93
CA ALA A 484 -27.92 21.57 45.30
C ALA A 484 -29.26 22.10 45.86
N GLU A 485 -30.10 21.19 46.34
CA GLU A 485 -31.07 21.44 47.41
C GLU A 485 -30.65 20.64 48.64
#